data_AF-A0A7R9PQS3-F1
#
_entry.id   AF-A0A7R9PQS3-F1
#
_cell.length_a   1.000
_cell.length_b   1.000
_cell.length_c   1.000
_cell.angle_alpha   90.00
_cell.angle_beta   90.00
_cell.angle_gamma   90.00
#
_symmetry.space_group_name_H-M   'P 1'
#
loop_
_entity.id
_entity.type
_entity.pdbx_description
1 polymer ?
#
loop_
_entity_poly.entity_id
_entity_poly.type
_entity_poly.pdbx_seq_one_letter_code
_entity_poly.pdbx_strand_id
1 'polypeptide(L)'
;MSTDIPLGLLDDIYEFSSKFAERLDEVEDVLTTNRIWVQRTKDIGIVSAEDALNLGFSGVMLRGSGIKWDLRKTQPYDAYDEMDFDIPIGTYGDCYDRYLCRMEEMRQSLKIIDQCLNKMPPGEIKTDDMKLTTPSRAEMKSSMEALIHHFKLFTQGYTVPPGATYTAIEAPKGTHFMFY
;
A
#
# COMPACT_ATOMS: atom_id res chain seq x y z
N MET A 1 11.60 -5.73 -16.49
CA MET A 1 12.42 -6.59 -15.60
C MET A 1 12.61 -5.81 -14.32
N SER A 2 12.10 -6.33 -13.20
CA SER A 2 12.34 -5.72 -11.88
C SER A 2 13.83 -5.86 -11.52
N THR A 3 14.40 -4.83 -10.93
CA THR A 3 15.80 -4.72 -10.48
C THR A 3 15.84 -4.17 -9.08
N ASP A 4 16.98 -4.32 -8.41
CA ASP A 4 17.20 -3.73 -7.10
C ASP A 4 17.17 -2.20 -7.17
N ILE A 5 16.97 -1.59 -6.00
CA ILE A 5 16.95 -0.15 -5.82
C ILE A 5 18.33 0.43 -6.18
N PRO A 6 18.39 1.52 -6.97
CA PRO A 6 19.66 2.15 -7.29
C PRO A 6 20.30 2.80 -6.05
N LEU A 7 21.64 2.81 -6.04
CA LEU A 7 22.42 3.43 -4.97
C LEU A 7 22.05 4.91 -4.80
N GLY A 8 21.87 5.34 -3.55
CA GLY A 8 21.49 6.71 -3.19
C GLY A 8 20.00 6.99 -3.16
N LEU A 9 19.15 6.12 -3.72
CA LEU A 9 17.70 6.39 -3.74
C LEU A 9 17.07 6.43 -2.34
N LEU A 10 17.60 5.65 -1.40
CA LEU A 10 17.09 5.65 -0.01
C LEU A 10 17.29 7.01 0.65
N ASP A 11 18.41 7.69 0.38
CA ASP A 11 18.70 9.03 0.88
C ASP A 11 17.73 10.06 0.28
N ASP A 12 17.47 9.96 -1.03
CA ASP A 12 16.50 10.83 -1.72
C ASP A 12 15.08 10.65 -1.18
N ILE A 13 14.66 9.41 -0.89
CA ILE A 13 13.35 9.11 -0.30
C ILE A 13 13.27 9.69 1.12
N TYR A 14 14.34 9.57 1.90
CA TYR A 14 14.40 10.17 3.24
C TYR A 14 14.22 11.69 3.16
N GLU A 15 14.99 12.37 2.30
CA GLU A 15 14.85 13.80 2.09
C GLU A 15 13.44 14.21 1.66
N PHE A 16 12.82 13.44 0.75
CA PHE A 16 11.45 13.68 0.33
C PHE A 16 10.47 13.54 1.51
N SER A 17 10.57 12.45 2.27
CA SER A 17 9.64 12.14 3.36
C SER A 17 9.68 13.21 4.45
N SER A 18 10.87 13.72 4.78
CA SER A 18 11.06 14.78 5.78
C SER A 18 10.39 16.09 5.38
N LYS A 19 10.46 16.48 4.10
CA LYS A 19 9.87 17.71 3.56
C LYS A 19 8.37 17.56 3.28
N PHE A 20 7.89 16.35 2.99
CA PHE A 20 6.49 16.11 2.64
C PHE A 20 5.55 16.31 3.83
N ALA A 21 6.00 16.07 5.06
CA ALA A 21 5.23 16.33 6.26
C ALA A 21 4.80 17.81 6.36
N GLU A 22 5.74 18.74 6.16
CA GLU A 22 5.45 20.19 6.15
C GLU A 22 4.44 20.56 5.05
N ARG A 23 4.51 19.89 3.89
CA ARG A 23 3.55 20.11 2.79
C ARG A 23 2.16 19.62 3.09
N LEU A 24 2.03 18.54 3.86
CA LEU A 24 0.72 18.08 4.34
C LEU A 24 0.12 19.10 5.31
N ASP A 25 0.94 19.69 6.18
CA ASP A 25 0.49 20.72 7.12
C ASP A 25 0.03 21.99 6.38
N GLU A 26 0.77 22.45 5.35
CA GLU A 26 0.34 23.56 4.48
C GLU A 26 -1.02 23.30 3.82
N VAL A 27 -1.27 22.06 3.35
CA VAL A 27 -2.56 21.68 2.76
C VAL A 27 -3.67 21.67 3.81
N GLU A 28 -3.36 21.18 5.01
CA GLU A 28 -4.30 21.14 6.13
C GLU A 28 -4.71 22.55 6.59
N ASP A 29 -3.75 23.46 6.69
CA ASP A 29 -3.97 24.86 7.08
C ASP A 29 -4.97 25.57 6.15
N VAL A 30 -4.91 25.29 4.84
CA VAL A 30 -5.79 25.92 3.84
C VAL A 30 -7.20 25.30 3.81
N LEU A 31 -7.34 24.01 4.15
CA LEU A 31 -8.58 23.26 3.96
C LEU A 31 -9.31 22.93 5.27
N THR A 32 -8.62 22.38 6.26
CA THR A 32 -9.27 21.76 7.44
C THR A 32 -10.04 22.75 8.28
N THR A 33 -9.48 23.94 8.49
CA THR A 33 -10.11 25.01 9.28
C THR A 33 -10.98 25.94 8.43
N ASN A 34 -10.96 25.77 7.10
CA ASN A 34 -11.65 26.66 6.18
C ASN A 34 -13.17 26.46 6.28
N ARG A 35 -13.87 27.54 6.64
CA ARG A 35 -15.33 27.53 6.82
C ARG A 35 -16.08 27.10 5.56
N ILE A 36 -15.60 27.49 4.37
CA ILE A 36 -16.21 27.10 3.09
C ILE A 36 -16.06 25.59 2.90
N TRP A 37 -14.87 25.04 3.18
CA TRP A 37 -14.61 23.61 3.04
C TRP A 37 -15.46 22.78 3.99
N VAL A 38 -15.47 23.14 5.28
CA VAL A 38 -16.28 22.47 6.30
C VAL A 38 -17.76 22.53 5.95
N GLN A 39 -18.28 23.70 5.55
CA GLN A 39 -19.69 23.83 5.15
C GLN A 39 -20.06 22.96 3.93
N ARG A 40 -19.09 22.63 3.07
CA ARG A 40 -19.29 21.84 1.84
C ARG A 40 -19.07 20.35 2.01
N THR A 41 -18.56 19.91 3.17
CA THR A 41 -18.16 18.51 3.40
C THR A 41 -18.75 17.92 4.67
N LYS A 42 -18.94 18.74 5.71
CA LYS A 42 -19.57 18.32 6.96
C LYS A 42 -21.04 18.01 6.75
N ASP A 43 -21.51 16.94 7.38
CA ASP A 43 -22.90 16.44 7.31
C ASP A 43 -23.38 16.07 5.88
N ILE A 44 -22.45 15.92 4.94
CA ILE A 44 -22.74 15.54 3.55
C ILE A 44 -22.26 14.12 3.27
N GLY A 45 -23.12 13.34 2.60
CA GLY A 45 -22.80 11.97 2.20
C GLY A 45 -22.59 11.03 3.38
N ILE A 46 -23.37 11.21 4.45
CA ILE A 46 -23.35 10.40 5.66
C ILE A 46 -23.68 8.94 5.31
N VAL A 47 -22.81 8.02 5.72
CA VAL A 47 -23.03 6.58 5.59
C VAL A 47 -22.96 5.95 6.97
N SER A 48 -24.02 5.24 7.37
CA SER A 48 -24.04 4.48 8.62
C SER A 48 -23.12 3.26 8.55
N ALA A 49 -22.65 2.77 9.69
CA ALA A 49 -21.83 1.56 9.75
C ALA A 49 -22.55 0.34 9.15
N GLU A 50 -23.85 0.19 9.41
CA GLU A 50 -24.67 -0.91 8.89
C GLU A 50 -24.80 -0.83 7.37
N ASP A 51 -25.11 0.35 6.83
CA ASP A 51 -25.23 0.56 5.38
C ASP A 51 -23.89 0.33 4.67
N ALA A 52 -22.79 0.78 5.27
CA ALA A 52 -21.46 0.59 4.70
C ALA A 52 -21.10 -0.90 4.54
N LEU A 53 -21.47 -1.74 5.52
CA LEU A 53 -21.28 -3.20 5.45
C LEU A 53 -22.23 -3.83 4.43
N ASN A 54 -23.50 -3.46 4.44
CA ASN A 54 -24.52 -4.02 3.54
C ASN A 54 -24.23 -3.69 2.07
N LEU A 55 -23.67 -2.50 1.79
CA LEU A 55 -23.27 -2.06 0.45
C LEU A 55 -21.89 -2.60 0.02
N GLY A 56 -21.19 -3.33 0.89
CA GLY A 56 -19.87 -3.89 0.59
C GLY A 56 -18.80 -2.82 0.42
N PHE A 57 -18.91 -1.67 1.10
CA PHE A 57 -17.86 -0.66 1.11
C PHE A 57 -16.61 -1.17 1.83
N SER A 58 -15.47 -0.59 1.50
CA SER A 58 -14.17 -0.95 2.08
C SER A 58 -13.27 0.27 2.27
N GLY A 59 -12.17 0.08 3.01
CA GLY A 59 -11.18 1.11 3.30
C GLY A 59 -11.72 2.33 4.03
N VAL A 60 -11.36 3.52 3.53
CA VAL A 60 -11.71 4.82 4.12
C VAL A 60 -13.23 4.99 4.27
N MET A 61 -14.03 4.36 3.41
CA MET A 61 -15.49 4.41 3.53
C MET A 61 -15.99 3.71 4.81
N LEU A 62 -15.44 2.54 5.14
CA LEU A 62 -15.76 1.84 6.39
C LEU A 62 -15.18 2.57 7.60
N ARG A 63 -13.91 3.01 7.49
CA ARG A 63 -13.22 3.71 8.58
C ARG A 63 -13.88 5.03 8.92
N GLY A 64 -14.33 5.79 7.91
CA GLY A 64 -15.06 7.04 8.09
C GLY A 64 -16.38 6.85 8.85
N SER A 65 -17.07 5.73 8.62
CA SER A 65 -18.32 5.34 9.31
C SER A 65 -18.11 4.72 10.70
N GLY A 66 -16.88 4.71 11.22
CA GLY A 66 -16.57 4.24 12.58
C GLY A 66 -16.19 2.77 12.70
N ILE A 67 -16.11 2.03 11.59
CA ILE A 67 -15.74 0.60 11.62
C ILE A 67 -14.22 0.47 11.60
N LYS A 68 -13.67 -0.21 12.63
CA LYS A 68 -12.24 -0.50 12.75
C LYS A 68 -11.85 -1.67 11.84
N TRP A 69 -11.67 -1.40 10.54
CA TRP A 69 -11.30 -2.40 9.55
C TRP A 69 -10.16 -1.91 8.65
N ASP A 70 -9.07 -2.69 8.61
CA ASP A 70 -7.93 -2.51 7.72
C ASP A 70 -7.20 -3.85 7.56
N LEU A 71 -7.05 -4.33 6.31
CA LEU A 71 -6.41 -5.62 6.05
C LEU A 71 -4.95 -5.64 6.50
N ARG A 72 -4.24 -4.51 6.50
CA ARG A 72 -2.82 -4.45 6.89
C ARG A 72 -2.59 -4.79 8.36
N LYS A 73 -3.62 -4.67 9.21
CA LYS A 73 -3.57 -5.08 10.62
C LYS A 73 -4.33 -6.38 10.90
N THR A 74 -5.47 -6.60 10.25
CA THR A 74 -6.29 -7.80 10.54
C THR A 74 -5.79 -9.05 9.82
N GLN A 75 -5.27 -8.89 8.61
CA GLN A 75 -4.73 -9.95 7.75
C GLN A 75 -3.42 -9.45 7.13
N PRO A 76 -2.38 -9.24 7.96
CA PRO A 76 -1.14 -8.64 7.49
C PRO A 76 -0.52 -9.49 6.38
N TYR A 77 -0.04 -8.80 5.37
CA TYR A 77 0.71 -9.35 4.25
C TYR A 77 2.06 -8.62 4.15
N ASP A 78 2.98 -9.21 3.40
CA ASP A 78 4.37 -8.73 3.28
C ASP A 78 5.03 -8.54 4.66
N ALA A 79 5.37 -7.30 5.04
CA ALA A 79 6.02 -6.97 6.31
C ALA A 79 5.22 -5.95 7.14
N TYR A 80 3.91 -5.80 6.90
CA TYR A 80 3.08 -4.81 7.63
C TYR A 80 2.91 -5.13 9.12
N ASP A 81 3.08 -6.39 9.51
CA ASP A 81 3.10 -6.86 10.89
C ASP A 81 4.33 -6.40 11.68
N GLU A 82 5.46 -6.14 11.00
CA GLU A 82 6.69 -5.61 11.59
C GLU A 82 6.69 -4.07 11.72
N MET A 83 5.66 -3.39 11.23
CA MET A 83 5.56 -1.93 11.15
C MET A 83 4.54 -1.35 12.14
N ASP A 84 4.96 -0.29 12.82
CA ASP A 84 4.19 0.39 13.86
C ASP A 84 3.46 1.62 13.30
N PHE A 85 2.19 1.45 12.95
CA PHE A 85 1.30 2.51 12.50
C PHE A 85 -0.10 2.38 13.10
N ASP A 86 -0.79 3.52 13.15
CA ASP A 86 -2.16 3.63 13.64
C ASP A 86 -3.15 3.76 12.48
N ILE A 87 -4.42 3.40 12.73
CA ILE A 87 -5.49 3.48 11.73
C ILE A 87 -6.45 4.60 12.13
N PRO A 88 -6.63 5.64 11.31
CA PRO A 88 -7.58 6.70 11.60
C PRO A 88 -9.01 6.19 11.41
N ILE A 89 -9.90 6.59 12.30
CA ILE A 89 -11.31 6.17 12.33
C ILE A 89 -12.16 7.44 12.47
N GLY A 90 -13.14 7.58 11.58
CA GLY A 90 -14.13 8.65 11.63
C GLY A 90 -15.24 8.36 12.65
N THR A 91 -16.06 9.38 12.94
CA THR A 91 -17.11 9.29 13.97
C THR A 91 -18.51 9.45 13.41
N TYR A 92 -18.69 10.28 12.39
CA TYR A 92 -19.98 10.68 11.83
C TYR A 92 -20.26 10.01 10.48
N GLY A 93 -19.23 9.53 9.76
CA GLY A 93 -19.41 8.89 8.45
C GLY A 93 -19.66 9.85 7.30
N ASP A 94 -19.35 11.14 7.46
CA ASP A 94 -19.54 12.17 6.43
C ASP A 94 -18.33 12.31 5.49
N CYS A 95 -18.42 13.21 4.52
CA CYS A 95 -17.29 13.51 3.62
C CYS A 95 -16.09 14.12 4.35
N TYR A 96 -16.31 14.87 5.43
CA TYR A 96 -15.25 15.55 6.17
C TYR A 96 -14.40 14.55 6.96
N ASP A 97 -15.02 13.59 7.65
CA ASP A 97 -14.31 12.52 8.36
C ASP A 97 -13.48 11.66 7.40
N ARG A 98 -13.99 11.36 6.20
CA ARG A 98 -13.24 10.64 5.17
C ARG A 98 -12.03 11.44 4.65
N TYR A 99 -12.15 12.76 4.60
CA TYR A 99 -11.03 13.64 4.27
C TYR A 99 -9.96 13.59 5.38
N LEU A 100 -10.36 13.76 6.65
CA LEU A 100 -9.43 13.68 7.78
C LEU A 100 -8.75 12.32 7.87
N CYS A 101 -9.48 11.22 7.66
CA CYS A 101 -8.89 9.88 7.62
C CYS A 101 -7.80 9.76 6.56
N ARG A 102 -7.98 10.37 5.37
CA ARG A 102 -6.93 10.35 4.33
C ARG A 102 -5.72 11.21 4.69
N MET A 103 -5.93 12.37 5.31
CA MET A 103 -4.82 13.20 5.78
C MET A 103 -3.97 12.45 6.80
N GLU A 104 -4.62 11.80 7.77
CA GLU A 104 -3.94 10.96 8.76
C GLU A 104 -3.30 9.71 8.15
N GLU A 105 -3.93 9.06 7.18
CA GLU A 105 -3.31 7.93 6.45
C GLU A 105 -2.04 8.34 5.72
N MET A 106 -1.95 9.56 5.17
CA MET A 106 -0.72 10.07 4.57
C MET A 106 0.38 10.23 5.61
N ARG A 107 0.06 10.74 6.81
CA ARG A 107 1.01 10.83 7.93
C ARG A 107 1.50 9.47 8.40
N GLN A 108 0.60 8.51 8.56
CA GLN A 108 0.95 7.14 8.93
C GLN A 108 1.76 6.44 7.83
N SER A 109 1.49 6.75 6.56
CA SER A 109 2.30 6.26 5.44
C SER A 109 3.73 6.79 5.48
N LEU A 110 3.94 8.08 5.82
CA LEU A 110 5.28 8.63 6.04
C LEU A 110 6.00 7.92 7.19
N LYS A 111 5.28 7.65 8.29
CA LYS A 111 5.82 6.90 9.43
C LYS A 111 6.26 5.48 9.04
N ILE A 112 5.49 4.80 8.18
CA ILE A 112 5.86 3.47 7.64
C ILE A 112 7.11 3.60 6.75
N ILE A 113 7.16 4.60 5.86
CA ILE A 113 8.34 4.83 4.99
C ILE A 113 9.60 5.00 5.82
N ASP A 114 9.56 5.84 6.86
CA ASP A 114 10.71 6.05 7.75
C ASP A 114 11.15 4.76 8.47
N GLN A 115 10.20 3.96 8.94
CA GLN A 115 10.51 2.65 9.54
C GLN A 115 11.12 1.67 8.53
N CYS A 116 10.59 1.62 7.29
CA CYS A 116 11.13 0.78 6.22
C CYS A 116 12.57 1.17 5.86
N LEU A 117 12.87 2.46 5.78
CA LEU A 117 14.22 2.96 5.51
C LEU A 117 15.20 2.54 6.62
N ASN A 118 14.78 2.65 7.88
CA ASN A 118 15.62 2.32 9.04
C ASN A 118 15.80 0.80 9.24
N LYS A 119 14.82 -0.01 8.87
CA LYS A 119 14.82 -1.48 9.04
C LYS A 119 15.20 -2.24 7.77
N MET A 120 15.71 -1.57 6.72
CA MET A 120 15.94 -2.20 5.42
C MET A 120 17.00 -3.32 5.49
N PRO A 121 16.64 -4.59 5.28
CA PRO A 121 17.60 -5.68 5.30
C PRO A 121 18.41 -5.72 4.00
N PRO A 122 19.71 -6.05 4.05
CA PRO A 122 20.44 -6.44 2.85
C PRO A 122 19.99 -7.83 2.38
N GLY A 123 19.95 -8.07 1.08
CA GLY A 123 19.62 -9.40 0.56
C GLY A 123 19.20 -9.39 -0.90
N GLU A 124 18.79 -10.57 -1.38
CA GLU A 124 18.23 -10.71 -2.71
C GLU A 124 16.78 -10.21 -2.75
N ILE A 125 16.44 -9.49 -3.82
CA ILE A 125 15.10 -8.93 -4.05
C ILE A 125 14.14 -9.89 -4.77
N LYS A 126 14.67 -11.01 -5.28
CA LYS A 126 13.92 -12.00 -6.04
C LYS A 126 14.06 -13.34 -5.33
N THR A 127 13.10 -14.23 -5.54
CA THR A 127 13.22 -15.60 -5.07
C THR A 127 14.33 -16.33 -5.84
N ASP A 128 15.07 -17.17 -5.13
CA ASP A 128 16.21 -17.94 -5.66
C ASP A 128 15.80 -19.02 -6.69
N ASP A 129 14.50 -19.27 -6.87
CA ASP A 129 14.00 -20.26 -7.84
C ASP A 129 13.94 -19.68 -9.26
N MET A 130 14.98 -20.01 -10.05
CA MET A 130 15.12 -19.63 -11.46
C MET A 130 14.03 -20.17 -12.40
N LYS A 131 13.13 -21.06 -11.94
CA LYS A 131 11.94 -21.47 -12.70
C LYS A 131 10.80 -20.47 -12.61
N LEU A 132 10.77 -19.66 -11.55
CA LEU A 132 9.76 -18.64 -11.30
C LEU A 132 10.29 -17.25 -11.61
N THR A 133 11.55 -16.97 -11.24
CA THR A 133 12.20 -15.68 -11.47
C THR A 133 13.22 -15.76 -12.58
N THR A 134 13.45 -14.62 -13.23
CA THR A 134 14.44 -14.52 -14.29
C THR A 134 15.84 -14.46 -13.70
N PRO A 135 16.81 -15.26 -14.20
CA PRO A 135 18.19 -15.22 -13.72
C PRO A 135 18.86 -13.89 -14.04
N SER A 136 19.98 -13.60 -13.37
CA SER A 136 20.75 -12.39 -13.64
C SER A 136 21.32 -12.40 -15.07
N ARG A 137 21.54 -11.20 -15.65
CA ARG A 137 22.12 -11.09 -16.99
C ARG A 137 23.57 -11.61 -17.06
N ALA A 138 24.29 -11.61 -15.95
CA ALA A 138 25.64 -12.15 -15.87
C ALA A 138 25.61 -13.67 -15.97
N GLU A 139 24.77 -14.33 -15.15
CA GLU A 139 24.64 -15.79 -15.13
C GLU A 139 24.04 -16.35 -16.41
N MET A 140 23.07 -15.65 -17.00
CA MET A 140 22.47 -16.05 -18.29
C MET A 140 23.52 -16.17 -19.41
N LYS A 141 24.61 -15.42 -19.35
CA LYS A 141 25.68 -15.45 -20.36
C LYS A 141 26.75 -16.50 -20.08
N SER A 142 26.82 -17.04 -18.87
CA SER A 142 27.86 -17.98 -18.45
C SER A 142 27.34 -19.39 -18.22
N SER A 143 26.11 -19.55 -17.69
CA SER A 143 25.48 -20.84 -17.40
C SER A 143 24.49 -21.23 -18.50
N MET A 144 24.58 -22.50 -18.93
CA MET A 144 23.63 -23.08 -19.87
C MET A 144 22.25 -23.24 -19.23
N GLU A 145 22.17 -23.64 -17.96
CA GLU A 145 20.93 -23.79 -17.21
C GLU A 145 20.17 -22.46 -17.12
N ALA A 146 20.87 -21.37 -16.76
CA ALA A 146 20.30 -20.03 -16.67
C ALA A 146 19.73 -19.58 -18.03
N LEU A 147 20.41 -19.90 -19.13
CA LEU A 147 19.92 -19.58 -20.47
C LEU A 147 18.66 -20.38 -20.84
N ILE A 148 18.61 -21.68 -20.50
CA ILE A 148 17.43 -22.53 -20.72
C ILE A 148 16.23 -21.98 -19.92
N HIS A 149 16.43 -21.66 -18.64
CA HIS A 149 15.38 -21.11 -17.78
C HIS A 149 14.87 -19.76 -18.30
N HIS A 150 15.77 -18.86 -18.67
CA HIS A 150 15.41 -17.60 -19.30
C HIS A 150 14.58 -17.81 -20.58
N PHE A 151 15.03 -18.68 -21.48
CA PHE A 151 14.33 -18.94 -22.73
C PHE A 151 12.92 -19.51 -22.50
N LYS A 152 12.78 -20.51 -21.62
CA LYS A 152 11.47 -21.10 -21.29
C LYS A 152 10.52 -20.11 -20.63
N LEU A 153 11.01 -19.33 -19.68
CA LEU A 153 10.18 -18.37 -18.92
C LEU A 153 9.62 -17.27 -19.84
N PHE A 154 10.40 -16.78 -20.82
CA PHE A 154 9.94 -15.75 -21.75
C PHE A 154 9.11 -16.27 -22.94
N THR A 155 9.21 -17.56 -23.27
CA THR A 155 8.45 -18.14 -24.40
C THR A 155 7.19 -18.85 -23.95
N GLN A 156 7.28 -19.73 -22.95
CA GLN A 156 6.17 -20.52 -22.43
C GLN A 156 5.55 -19.91 -21.16
N GLY A 157 6.35 -19.18 -20.36
CA GLY A 157 5.96 -18.80 -19.01
C GLY A 157 6.24 -19.90 -17.99
N TYR A 158 5.92 -19.63 -16.71
CA TYR A 158 5.95 -20.62 -15.65
C TYR A 158 4.56 -21.25 -15.49
N THR A 159 4.53 -22.52 -15.10
CA THR A 159 3.28 -23.25 -14.85
C THR A 159 2.82 -23.06 -13.42
N VAL A 160 1.58 -22.61 -13.24
CA VAL A 160 0.94 -22.49 -11.93
C VAL A 160 0.18 -23.80 -11.63
N PRO A 161 0.29 -24.37 -10.42
CA PRO A 161 -0.52 -25.51 -10.03
C PRO A 161 -2.03 -25.21 -10.17
N PRO A 162 -2.85 -26.19 -10.60
CA PRO A 162 -4.29 -25.96 -10.74
C PRO A 162 -4.93 -25.70 -9.37
N GLY A 163 -5.69 -24.62 -9.26
CA GLY A 163 -6.37 -24.20 -8.04
C GLY A 163 -7.12 -22.89 -8.26
N ALA A 164 -7.85 -22.44 -7.25
CA ALA A 164 -8.48 -21.13 -7.22
C ALA A 164 -8.13 -20.42 -5.91
N THR A 165 -7.83 -19.13 -5.99
CA THR A 165 -7.46 -18.33 -4.82
C THR A 165 -8.11 -16.96 -4.86
N TYR A 166 -8.59 -16.49 -3.71
CA TYR A 166 -9.02 -15.12 -3.49
C TYR A 166 -7.96 -14.42 -2.64
N THR A 167 -7.33 -13.40 -3.19
CA THR A 167 -6.36 -12.58 -2.46
C THR A 167 -6.84 -11.13 -2.46
N ALA A 168 -6.72 -10.49 -1.31
CA ALA A 168 -7.15 -9.12 -1.10
C ALA A 168 -6.05 -8.33 -0.41
N ILE A 169 -5.83 -7.11 -0.88
CA ILE A 169 -4.91 -6.14 -0.28
C ILE A 169 -5.65 -4.86 0.04
N GLU A 170 -5.12 -4.09 1.00
CA GLU A 170 -5.66 -2.77 1.28
C GLU A 170 -5.04 -1.76 0.32
N ALA A 171 -5.71 -1.52 -0.81
CA ALA A 171 -5.32 -0.44 -1.71
C ALA A 171 -5.75 0.92 -1.11
N PRO A 172 -5.19 2.05 -1.58
CA PRO A 172 -5.56 3.38 -1.07
C PRO A 172 -7.04 3.75 -1.27
N LYS A 173 -7.74 3.06 -2.17
CA LYS A 173 -9.19 3.23 -2.40
C LYS A 173 -10.05 2.32 -1.51
N GLY A 174 -9.44 1.36 -0.82
CA GLY A 174 -10.09 0.28 -0.08
C GLY A 174 -9.61 -1.10 -0.52
N THR A 175 -10.35 -2.12 -0.13
CA THR A 175 -10.00 -3.51 -0.40
C THR A 175 -10.01 -3.77 -1.91
N HIS A 176 -8.85 -4.06 -2.46
CA HIS A 176 -8.69 -4.52 -3.84
C HIS A 176 -8.42 -6.01 -3.80
N PHE A 177 -9.23 -6.77 -4.52
CA PHE A 177 -9.10 -8.21 -4.57
C PHE A 177 -8.92 -8.70 -6.00
N MET A 178 -8.26 -9.84 -6.11
CA MET A 178 -8.16 -10.59 -7.33
C MET A 178 -8.57 -12.03 -7.06
N PHE A 179 -9.32 -12.60 -8.00
CA PHE A 179 -9.68 -14.00 -7.99
C PHE A 179 -8.97 -14.67 -9.16
N TYR A 180 -8.06 -15.59 -8.85
CA TYR A 180 -7.31 -16.40 -9.81
C TYR A 180 -7.81 -17.84 -9.80
#